data_AF-A0AAP9RG81-F1
#
_entry.id   AF-A0AAP9RG81-F1
#
_cell.length_a   1.000
_cell.length_b   1.000
_cell.length_c   1.000
_cell.angle_alpha   90.00
_cell.angle_beta   90.00
_cell.angle_gamma   90.00
#
_symmetry.space_group_name_H-M   'P 1'
#
loop_
_entity.id
_entity.type
_entity.pdbx_description
1 polymer ?
#
loop_
_entity_poly.entity_id
_entity_poly.type
_entity_poly.pdbx_seq_one_letter_code
_entity_poly.pdbx_strand_id
1 'polypeptide(L)' 'MRNKLIALRGDRKRKEIANTLSITPQMLGAIERGNRNPSLELAISLAKLYNITLDDLIFLLNIDT' A
#
# COMPACT_ATOMS: atom_id res chain seq x y z
N MET A 1 6.21 -10.90 0.68
CA MET A 1 5.14 -10.47 -0.24
C MET A 1 3.87 -10.22 0.57
N ARG A 2 3.27 -9.03 0.46
CA ARG A 2 2.05 -8.63 1.18
C ARG A 2 0.81 -8.95 0.35
N ASN A 3 0.46 -10.23 0.27
CA ASN A 3 -0.59 -10.73 -0.63
C ASN A 3 -1.95 -10.05 -0.43
N LYS A 4 -2.33 -9.77 0.82
CA LYS A 4 -3.58 -9.06 1.14
C LYS A 4 -3.60 -7.63 0.60
N LEU A 5 -2.47 -6.90 0.69
CA LEU A 5 -2.34 -5.55 0.11
C LEU A 5 -2.42 -5.60 -1.42
N ILE A 6 -1.80 -6.61 -2.04
CA ILE A 6 -1.88 -6.85 -3.49
C ILE A 6 -3.33 -7.15 -3.91
N ALA A 7 -4.07 -7.93 -3.11
CA ALA A 7 -5.47 -8.23 -3.36
C ALA A 7 -6.35 -6.97 -3.32
N LEU A 8 -6.07 -6.02 -2.41
CA LEU A 8 -6.77 -4.72 -2.35
C LEU A 8 -6.54 -3.87 -3.60
N ARG A 9 -5.35 -3.95 -4.22
CA ARG A 9 -5.12 -3.31 -5.52
C ARG A 9 -6.01 -3.92 -6.61
N GLY A 10 -6.22 -5.23 -6.58
CA GLY A 10 -6.95 -5.98 -7.60
C GLY A 10 -6.26 -5.90 -8.96
N ASP A 11 -7.04 -5.76 -10.02
CA ASP A 11 -6.56 -5.70 -11.42
C ASP A 11 -5.92 -4.36 -11.79
N ARG A 12 -6.07 -3.33 -10.95
CA ARG A 12 -5.48 -2.01 -11.17
C ARG A 12 -3.97 -2.13 -11.29
N LYS A 13 -3.38 -1.49 -12.30
CA LYS A 13 -1.93 -1.53 -12.48
C LYS A 13 -1.26 -0.75 -11.36
N ARG A 14 -0.06 -1.17 -10.95
CA ARG A 14 0.75 -0.40 -9.97
C ARG A 14 0.93 1.06 -10.38
N LYS A 15 1.05 1.33 -11.69
CA LYS A 15 1.16 2.68 -12.23
C LYS A 15 -0.07 3.55 -11.93
N GLU A 16 -1.27 2.98 -12.00
CA GLU A 16 -2.51 3.73 -11.72
C GLU A 16 -2.55 4.15 -10.25
N ILE A 17 -2.33 3.20 -9.32
CA ILE A 17 -2.31 3.48 -7.88
C ILE A 17 -1.18 4.43 -7.51
N ALA A 18 0.02 4.21 -8.07
CA ALA A 18 1.18 5.04 -7.78
C ALA A 18 0.97 6.49 -8.23
N ASN A 19 0.37 6.69 -9.41
CA ASN A 19 -0.01 8.02 -9.90
C ASN A 19 -1.01 8.71 -8.96
N THR A 20 -2.05 8.00 -8.49
CA THR A 20 -3.03 8.56 -7.54
C THR A 20 -2.38 8.99 -6.23
N LEU A 21 -1.34 8.28 -5.79
CA LEU A 21 -0.62 8.54 -4.55
C LEU A 21 0.62 9.43 -4.73
N SER A 22 0.86 9.95 -5.94
CA SER A 22 2.06 10.74 -6.28
C SER A 22 3.38 10.06 -5.92
N ILE A 23 3.46 8.73 -6.07
CA ILE A 23 4.67 7.93 -5.89
C ILE A 23 5.07 7.20 -7.17
N THR A 24 6.24 6.58 -7.17
CA THR A 24 6.66 5.76 -8.31
C THR A 24 6.03 4.35 -8.25
N PRO A 25 5.76 3.70 -9.40
CA PRO A 25 5.29 2.31 -9.42
C PRO A 25 6.26 1.34 -8.73
N GLN A 26 7.56 1.65 -8.78
CA GLN A 26 8.62 0.90 -8.11
C GLN A 26 8.47 0.99 -6.59
N MET A 27 8.14 2.18 -6.05
CA MET A 27 7.90 2.37 -4.62
C MET A 27 6.69 1.56 -4.15
N LEU A 28 5.57 1.62 -4.88
CA LEU A 28 4.41 0.77 -4.57
C LEU A 28 4.77 -0.72 -4.62
N GLY A 29 5.54 -1.14 -5.63
CA GLY A 29 6.02 -2.52 -5.74
C GLY A 29 6.93 -2.94 -4.57
N ALA A 30 7.79 -2.05 -4.08
CA ALA A 30 8.62 -2.31 -2.91
C ALA A 30 7.78 -2.47 -1.63
N ILE A 31 6.73 -1.66 -1.48
CA ILE A 31 5.75 -1.79 -0.40
C ILE A 31 5.02 -3.13 -0.50
N GLU A 32 4.48 -3.49 -1.67
CA GLU A 32 3.77 -4.76 -1.86
C GLU A 32 4.66 -5.99 -1.64
N ARG A 33 5.96 -5.92 -1.96
CA ARG A 33 6.89 -7.02 -1.69
C ARG A 33 7.25 -7.14 -0.21
N GLY A 34 7.16 -6.04 0.54
CA GLY A 34 7.62 -5.93 1.93
C GLY A 34 9.04 -5.40 2.06
N ASN A 35 9.66 -4.96 0.97
CA ASN A 35 11.03 -4.43 0.96
C ASN A 35 11.12 -3.02 1.58
N ARG A 36 9.98 -2.33 1.70
CA ARG A 36 9.88 -0.98 2.25
C ARG A 36 8.54 -0.77 2.95
N ASN A 37 8.55 0.00 4.02
CA ASN A 37 7.34 0.51 4.66
C ASN A 37 6.98 1.89 4.09
N PRO A 38 5.69 2.18 3.87
CA PRO A 38 5.25 3.54 3.53
C PRO A 38 5.52 4.50 4.70
N SER A 39 5.60 5.80 4.42
CA SER A 39 5.47 6.82 5.48
C SER A 39 4.05 6.78 6.06
N LEU A 40 3.85 7.40 7.23
CA LEU A 40 2.52 7.51 7.83
C LEU A 40 1.50 8.18 6.88
N GLU A 41 1.90 9.26 6.21
CA GLU A 41 1.05 9.96 5.25
C GLU A 41 0.66 9.08 4.06
N LEU A 42 1.61 8.31 3.52
CA LEU A 42 1.34 7.37 2.44
C LEU A 42 0.47 6.20 2.91
N ALA A 43 0.65 5.73 4.15
CA ALA A 43 -0.20 4.71 4.76
C ALA A 43 -1.64 5.21 4.89
N ILE A 44 -1.84 6.43 5.41
CA ILE A 44 -3.17 7.06 5.49
C ILE A 44 -3.81 7.16 4.10
N SER A 45 -3.03 7.55 3.08
CA SER A 45 -3.51 7.69 1.71
C SER A 45 -3.87 6.34 1.08
N LEU A 46 -3.08 5.29 1.34
CA LEU A 46 -3.37 3.92 0.92
C LEU A 46 -4.64 3.38 1.59
N ALA A 47 -4.80 3.58 2.89
CA ALA A 47 -5.98 3.14 3.64
C ALA A 47 -7.25 3.78 3.08
N LYS A 48 -7.22 5.10 2.83
CA LYS A 48 -8.31 5.83 2.17
C LYS A 48 -8.59 5.30 0.76
N LEU A 49 -7.55 5.10 -0.06
CA LEU A 49 -7.70 4.62 -1.44
C LEU A 49 -8.32 3.22 -1.51
N TYR A 50 -7.96 2.34 -0.58
CA TYR A 50 -8.49 0.98 -0.49
C TYR A 50 -9.75 0.85 0.37
N ASN A 51 -10.25 1.96 0.92
CA ASN A 51 -11.43 1.99 1.77
C ASN A 51 -11.35 1.02 2.96
N ILE A 52 -10.20 1.01 3.64
CA ILE A 52 -9.96 0.26 4.88
C ILE A 52 -9.47 1.22 5.98
N THR A 53 -9.45 0.76 7.23
CA THR A 53 -8.88 1.57 8.32
C THR A 53 -7.35 1.62 8.25
N LEU A 54 -6.75 2.60 8.91
CA LEU A 54 -5.29 2.65 9.04
C LEU A 54 -4.76 1.43 9.83
N ASP A 55 -5.48 1.00 10.86
CA ASP A 55 -5.10 -0.16 11.68
C ASP A 55 -5.14 -1.46 10.86
N ASP A 56 -6.17 -1.64 10.02
CA ASP A 56 -6.22 -2.76 9.06
C ASP A 56 -4.98 -2.72 8.15
N LEU A 57 -4.64 -1.55 7.61
CA LEU A 57 -3.47 -1.40 6.74
C LEU A 57 -2.17 -1.75 7.49
N ILE A 58 -1.98 -1.26 8.72
CA ILE A 58 -0.80 -1.56 9.54
C ILE A 58 -0.66 -3.06 9.76
N PHE A 59 -1.76 -3.74 10.08
CA PHE A 59 -1.81 -5.20 10.19
C PHE A 59 -1.39 -5.89 8.88
N LEU A 60 -1.86 -5.39 7.71
CA LEU A 60 -1.44 -5.92 6.41
C LEU A 60 0.02 -5.65 6.06
N LEU A 61 0.62 -4.61 6.63
CA LEU A 61 2.02 -4.26 6.42
C LEU A 61 2.96 -5.11 7.28
N ASN A 62 2.44 -5.87 8.25
CA ASN A 62 3.21 -6.56 9.30
C ASN A 62 4.19 -5.60 9.99
N ILE A 63 3.71 -4.39 10.29
CA ILE A 63 4.48 -3.46 11.13
C ILE A 63 4.10 -3.82 12.55
N ASP A 64 5.00 -4.49 13.26
CA ASP A 64 4.82 -4.75 14.69
C ASP A 64 4.70 -3.39 15.40
N THR A 65 3.54 -3.14 16.01
CA THR A 65 3.29 -2.03 16.94
C THR A 65 3.56 -2.47 18.36
#